data_AF-A0A0F9PDI9-F1
#
_entry.id   AF-A0A0F9PDI9-F1
#
_cell.length_a   1.000
_cell.length_b   1.000
_cell.length_c   1.000
_cell.angle_alpha   90.00
_cell.angle_beta   90.00
_cell.angle_gamma   90.00
#
_symmetry.space_group_name_H-M   'P 1'
#
loop_
_entity.id
_entity.type
_entity.pdbx_description
1 polymer ?
#
loop_
_entity_poly.entity_id
_entity_poly.type
_entity_poly.pdbx_seq_one_letter_code
_entity_poly.pdbx_strand_id
1 'polypeptide(L)'
;MAVRAYGRSLATYNSWVTLTSYVLTNRVIPTTYNGKSYECTTAGTSGLDEPTWNTELDSTIDDGTIVWTCQDYESIPAALTVMLDTSGQGNPPLKDVWVKSDSPAEAEFIIEGSYDGENWRRLDEMSLPHSSGRDNRHKGLENAYRFIRVSTETVASNEIEIVAGG
;
A
#
# COMPACT_ATOMS: atom_id res chain seq x y z
N MET A 1 -11.54 -24.52 13.84
CA MET A 1 -10.53 -23.54 14.33
C MET A 1 -10.12 -22.70 13.14
N ALA A 2 -10.42 -21.41 13.11
CA ALA A 2 -10.15 -20.57 11.94
C ALA A 2 -8.65 -20.26 11.80
N VAL A 3 -8.18 -20.15 10.56
CA VAL A 3 -6.88 -19.59 10.18
C VAL A 3 -7.07 -18.19 9.61
N ARG A 4 -6.06 -17.33 9.78
CA ARG A 4 -6.14 -15.92 9.35
C ARG A 4 -4.82 -15.45 8.77
N ALA A 5 -4.90 -14.53 7.82
CA ALA A 5 -3.79 -13.76 7.29
C ALA A 5 -4.18 -12.28 7.24
N TYR A 6 -3.24 -11.41 7.57
CA TYR A 6 -3.43 -9.96 7.52
C TYR A 6 -2.19 -9.32 6.90
N GLY A 7 -2.40 -8.29 6.09
CA GLY A 7 -1.34 -7.45 5.57
C GLY A 7 -1.82 -6.03 5.37
N ARG A 8 -0.88 -5.11 5.48
CA ARG A 8 -1.08 -3.68 5.26
C ARG A 8 0.06 -3.15 4.40
N SER A 9 -0.27 -2.44 3.34
CA SER A 9 0.69 -1.56 2.67
C SER A 9 0.54 -0.19 3.29
N LEU A 10 1.63 0.33 3.84
CA LEU A 10 1.80 1.76 4.02
C LEU A 10 2.64 2.17 2.82
N ALA A 11 2.10 3.01 1.96
CA ALA A 11 2.90 3.49 0.86
C ALA A 11 3.84 4.57 1.38
N THR A 12 5.13 4.25 1.44
CA THR A 12 6.15 5.11 2.06
C THR A 12 7.24 5.52 1.10
N TYR A 13 7.61 6.79 1.11
CA TYR A 13 8.86 7.28 0.52
C TYR A 13 10.05 6.94 1.42
N ASN A 14 11.24 6.83 0.82
CA ASN A 14 12.48 6.71 1.59
C ASN A 14 12.75 7.98 2.39
N SER A 15 13.40 7.84 3.54
CA SER A 15 13.90 9.01 4.26
C SER A 15 14.99 9.71 3.45
N TRP A 16 15.10 11.02 3.64
CA TRP A 16 16.22 11.81 3.14
C TRP A 16 17.56 11.20 3.60
N VAL A 17 18.58 11.29 2.73
CA VAL A 17 19.93 10.80 2.98
C VAL A 17 20.92 11.89 2.59
N THR A 18 21.92 12.12 3.44
CA THR A 18 23.00 13.08 3.20
C THR A 18 23.87 12.72 1.99
N LEU A 19 24.44 13.73 1.33
CA LEU A 19 25.38 13.60 0.20
C LEU A 19 24.90 12.62 -0.89
N THR A 20 23.60 12.57 -1.11
CA THR A 20 22.96 11.63 -2.03
C THR A 20 22.47 12.36 -3.26
N SER A 21 22.71 11.78 -4.43
CA SER A 21 22.20 12.32 -5.69
C SER A 21 20.71 12.01 -5.81
N TYR A 22 19.90 13.03 -6.00
CA TYR A 22 18.48 12.90 -6.32
C TYR A 22 18.20 13.53 -7.68
N VAL A 23 17.31 12.88 -8.43
CA VAL A 23 16.85 13.35 -9.74
C VAL A 23 15.45 13.95 -9.63
N LEU A 24 15.06 14.75 -10.63
CA LEU A 24 13.70 15.31 -10.71
C LEU A 24 12.65 14.24 -10.45
N THR A 25 11.57 14.61 -9.76
CA THR A 25 10.44 13.74 -9.34
C THR A 25 10.74 12.72 -8.25
N ASN A 26 12.00 12.55 -7.80
CA ASN A 26 12.26 11.79 -6.59
C ASN A 26 11.52 12.41 -5.41
N ARG A 27 10.93 11.56 -4.56
CA ARG A 27 10.26 12.00 -3.34
C ARG A 27 10.91 11.37 -2.11
N VAL A 28 11.06 12.18 -1.08
CA VAL A 28 11.61 11.78 0.22
C VAL A 28 10.67 12.19 1.35
N ILE A 29 10.87 11.57 2.51
CA ILE A 29 10.35 12.06 3.79
C ILE A 29 11.49 12.48 4.71
N PRO A 30 11.22 13.32 5.71
CA PRO A 30 12.21 13.61 6.73
C PRO A 30 12.62 12.35 7.52
N THR A 31 13.80 12.37 8.11
CA THR A 31 14.26 11.28 9.00
C THR A 31 13.36 11.11 10.22
N THR A 32 12.76 12.21 10.70
CA THR A 32 11.65 12.21 11.65
C THR A 32 10.38 12.64 10.93
N TYR A 33 9.53 11.68 10.58
CA TYR A 33 8.34 11.93 9.77
C TYR A 33 7.45 13.05 10.34
N ASN A 34 7.11 14.02 9.48
CA ASN A 34 6.35 15.21 9.84
C ASN A 34 4.96 15.27 9.18
N GLY A 35 4.52 14.20 8.50
CA GLY A 35 3.22 14.14 7.82
C GLY A 35 3.22 14.60 6.35
N LYS A 36 4.37 15.00 5.79
CA LYS A 36 4.50 15.47 4.39
C LYS A 36 5.50 14.65 3.59
N SER A 37 5.48 14.83 2.27
CA SER A 37 6.53 14.35 1.37
C SER A 37 7.20 15.53 0.65
N TYR A 38 8.40 15.30 0.13
CA TYR A 38 9.21 16.35 -0.49
C TYR A 38 9.69 15.88 -1.84
N GLU A 39 9.24 16.55 -2.90
CA GLU A 39 9.57 16.22 -4.29
C GLU A 39 10.76 17.04 -4.78
N CYS A 40 11.73 16.38 -5.40
CA CYS A 40 12.87 17.03 -6.01
C CYS A 40 12.43 17.79 -7.27
N THR A 41 12.45 19.12 -7.20
CA THR A 41 12.10 20.02 -8.30
C THR A 41 13.34 20.68 -8.93
N THR A 42 14.50 20.59 -8.27
CA THR A 42 15.82 20.82 -8.89
C THR A 42 16.75 19.67 -8.53
N ALA A 43 17.17 18.90 -9.53
CA ALA A 43 18.07 17.75 -9.35
C ALA A 43 19.46 18.18 -8.88
N GLY A 44 20.11 17.32 -8.08
CA GLY A 44 21.39 17.65 -7.48
C GLY A 44 21.86 16.62 -6.46
N THR A 45 22.79 17.05 -5.59
CA THR A 45 23.25 16.29 -4.42
C THR A 45 22.78 16.99 -3.15
N SER A 46 22.21 16.22 -2.22
CA SER A 46 21.74 16.73 -0.93
C SER A 46 22.90 17.23 -0.06
N GLY A 47 22.58 18.08 0.91
CA GLY A 47 23.53 18.65 1.85
C GLY A 47 24.15 17.63 2.81
N LEU A 48 25.10 18.12 3.60
CA LEU A 48 25.70 17.37 4.71
C LEU A 48 24.68 17.15 5.85
N ASP A 49 23.86 18.15 6.11
CA ASP A 49 22.84 18.15 7.15
C ASP A 49 21.45 18.13 6.53
N GLU A 50 20.51 17.45 7.18
CA GLU A 50 19.12 17.41 6.74
C GLU A 50 18.51 18.81 6.80
N PRO A 51 17.78 19.26 5.77
CA PRO A 51 17.20 20.60 5.76
C PRO A 51 16.06 20.73 6.76
N THR A 52 15.74 21.97 7.15
CA THR A 52 14.52 22.23 7.93
C THR A 52 13.31 22.17 7.02
N TRP A 53 12.52 21.11 7.17
CA TRP A 53 11.37 20.82 6.32
C TRP A 53 10.16 21.72 6.62
N ASN A 54 9.87 22.67 5.73
CA ASN A 54 8.60 23.40 5.76
C ASN A 54 7.43 22.45 5.43
N THR A 55 6.31 22.56 6.13
CA THR A 55 5.11 21.72 5.92
C THR A 55 4.00 22.43 5.14
N GLU A 56 4.21 23.69 4.76
CA GLU A 56 3.32 24.42 3.86
C GLU A 56 3.42 23.82 2.46
N LEU A 57 2.28 23.41 1.90
CA LEU A 57 2.22 22.81 0.57
C LEU A 57 2.79 23.76 -0.48
N ASP A 58 3.49 23.19 -1.46
CA ASP A 58 4.18 23.88 -2.55
C ASP A 58 5.33 24.82 -2.13
N SER A 59 5.67 24.88 -0.85
CA SER A 59 6.87 25.60 -0.38
C SER A 59 8.15 24.91 -0.87
N THR A 60 9.18 25.71 -1.16
CA THR A 60 10.48 25.20 -1.63
C THR A 60 11.51 25.20 -0.50
N ILE A 61 12.35 24.17 -0.46
CA ILE A 61 13.43 23.99 0.50
C ILE A 61 14.73 23.73 -0.26
N ASP A 62 15.73 24.59 -0.06
CA ASP A 62 17.09 24.39 -0.57
C ASP A 62 17.84 23.37 0.29
N ASP A 63 18.49 22.40 -0.35
CA ASP A 63 19.24 21.32 0.28
C ASP A 63 20.49 20.98 -0.53
N GLY A 64 21.61 21.61 -0.19
CA GLY A 64 22.86 21.49 -0.96
C GLY A 64 22.70 22.08 -2.36
N THR A 65 22.68 21.23 -3.39
CA THR A 65 22.38 21.65 -4.78
C THR A 65 21.00 21.21 -5.26
N ILE A 66 20.17 20.68 -4.36
CA ILE A 66 18.79 20.25 -4.63
C ILE A 66 17.82 21.33 -4.17
N VAL A 67 16.69 21.44 -4.88
CA VAL A 67 15.50 22.11 -4.37
C VAL A 67 14.40 21.07 -4.21
N TRP A 68 13.85 21.00 -3.02
CA TRP A 68 12.67 20.19 -2.69
C TRP A 68 11.43 21.08 -2.70
N THR A 69 10.30 20.54 -3.17
CA THR A 69 8.99 21.17 -3.01
C THR A 69 8.16 20.31 -2.08
N CYS A 70 7.59 20.93 -1.04
CA CYS A 70 6.68 20.27 -0.12
C CYS A 70 5.44 19.82 -0.89
N GLN A 71 5.16 18.54 -0.82
CA GLN A 71 3.97 17.92 -1.37
C GLN A 71 3.16 17.32 -0.22
N ASP A 72 1.87 17.11 -0.47
CA ASP A 72 1.15 16.21 0.41
C ASP A 72 1.83 14.83 0.38
N TYR A 73 1.65 14.07 1.44
CA TYR A 73 2.09 12.69 1.45
C TYR A 73 1.13 11.88 0.59
N GLU A 74 1.26 12.00 -0.73
CA GLU A 74 0.64 11.06 -1.65
C GLU A 74 1.46 9.78 -1.62
N SER A 75 0.81 8.65 -1.64
CA SER A 75 1.46 7.36 -1.57
C SER A 75 2.15 7.00 -2.91
N ILE A 76 3.26 6.23 -2.92
CA ILE A 76 3.75 5.52 -4.12
C ILE A 76 2.90 4.25 -4.30
N PRO A 77 2.59 3.75 -5.52
CA PRO A 77 2.01 2.42 -5.68
C PRO A 77 2.80 1.36 -4.89
N ALA A 78 2.24 0.90 -3.78
CA ALA A 78 2.77 -0.23 -3.04
C ALA A 78 1.75 -1.35 -3.21
N ALA A 79 1.98 -2.19 -4.22
CA ALA A 79 1.15 -3.37 -4.42
C ALA A 79 1.13 -4.18 -3.12
N LEU A 80 -0.07 -4.49 -2.64
CA LEU A 80 -0.24 -5.34 -1.46
C LEU A 80 -0.72 -6.70 -1.93
N THR A 81 -0.13 -7.77 -1.41
CA THR A 81 -0.62 -9.14 -1.61
C THR A 81 -0.63 -9.85 -0.28
N VAL A 82 -1.77 -10.41 0.10
CA VAL A 82 -1.92 -11.24 1.29
C VAL A 82 -2.40 -12.61 0.85
N MET A 83 -1.75 -13.67 1.33
CA MET A 83 -2.05 -15.06 1.01
C MET A 83 -2.37 -15.83 2.27
N LEU A 84 -3.31 -16.77 2.17
CA LEU A 84 -3.68 -17.71 3.22
C LEU A 84 -3.68 -19.14 2.67
N ASP A 85 -2.99 -20.05 3.34
CA ASP A 85 -3.15 -21.50 3.18
C ASP A 85 -4.23 -21.99 4.14
N THR A 86 -5.28 -22.63 3.61
CA THR A 86 -6.39 -23.19 4.39
C THR A 86 -6.21 -24.66 4.70
N SER A 87 -5.00 -25.20 4.57
CA SER A 87 -4.68 -26.59 4.92
C SER A 87 -5.14 -26.93 6.34
N GLY A 88 -5.71 -28.14 6.49
CA GLY A 88 -6.24 -28.61 7.76
C GLY A 88 -7.59 -28.01 8.18
N GLN A 89 -8.19 -27.13 7.37
CA GLN A 89 -9.58 -26.70 7.55
C GLN A 89 -10.57 -27.76 7.04
N GLY A 90 -11.79 -27.74 7.58
CA GLY A 90 -12.91 -28.54 7.08
C GLY A 90 -13.25 -28.21 5.63
N ASN A 91 -13.99 -29.09 4.95
CA ASN A 91 -14.19 -29.00 3.51
C ASN A 91 -15.66 -28.68 3.15
N PRO A 92 -15.94 -27.70 2.26
CA PRO A 92 -15.10 -26.56 1.89
C PRO A 92 -15.12 -25.48 3.00
N PRO A 93 -13.98 -24.82 3.31
CA PRO A 93 -13.99 -23.79 4.34
C PRO A 93 -14.61 -22.51 3.79
N LEU A 94 -15.42 -21.87 4.62
CA LEU A 94 -15.86 -20.49 4.43
C LEU A 94 -14.62 -19.58 4.54
N LYS A 95 -14.52 -18.62 3.63
CA LYS A 95 -13.45 -17.64 3.57
C LYS A 95 -14.05 -16.25 3.61
N ASP A 96 -13.70 -15.48 4.62
CA ASP A 96 -14.06 -14.07 4.73
C ASP A 96 -12.87 -13.22 4.30
N VAL A 97 -13.10 -12.35 3.33
CA VAL A 97 -12.15 -11.35 2.87
C VAL A 97 -12.65 -9.98 3.27
N TRP A 98 -11.80 -9.23 3.97
CA TRP A 98 -12.03 -7.83 4.28
C TRP A 98 -10.91 -7.00 3.70
N VAL A 99 -11.26 -5.88 3.07
CA VAL A 99 -10.30 -4.97 2.46
C VAL A 99 -10.64 -3.54 2.80
N LYS A 100 -9.62 -2.69 2.90
CA LYS A 100 -9.76 -1.25 3.07
C LYS A 100 -8.71 -0.52 2.26
N SER A 101 -9.09 0.65 1.78
CA SER A 101 -8.20 1.57 1.08
C SER A 101 -8.54 3.01 1.45
N ASP A 102 -7.52 3.83 1.71
CA ASP A 102 -7.67 5.29 1.82
C ASP A 102 -7.47 6.01 0.49
N SER A 103 -7.39 5.27 -0.62
CA SER A 103 -7.23 5.82 -1.97
C SER A 103 -8.24 6.96 -2.23
N PRO A 104 -7.80 8.12 -2.75
CA PRO A 104 -8.70 9.21 -3.16
C PRO A 104 -9.51 8.87 -4.41
N ALA A 105 -9.12 7.81 -5.13
CA ALA A 105 -9.82 7.24 -6.28
C ALA A 105 -10.33 5.82 -5.97
N GLU A 106 -11.06 5.21 -6.89
CA GLU A 106 -11.51 3.82 -6.74
C GLU A 106 -10.32 2.86 -6.61
N ALA A 107 -10.33 2.03 -5.56
CA ALA A 107 -9.33 1.00 -5.32
C ALA A 107 -9.86 -0.37 -5.74
N GLU A 108 -9.04 -1.15 -6.43
CA GLU A 108 -9.40 -2.48 -6.91
C GLU A 108 -8.58 -3.55 -6.17
N PHE A 109 -9.27 -4.56 -5.65
CA PHE A 109 -8.67 -5.74 -5.02
C PHE A 109 -9.08 -7.00 -5.77
N ILE A 110 -8.09 -7.75 -6.26
CA ILE A 110 -8.29 -9.00 -6.97
C ILE A 110 -8.23 -10.15 -5.98
N ILE A 111 -9.21 -11.06 -6.04
CA ILE A 111 -9.22 -12.29 -5.24
C ILE A 111 -8.91 -13.47 -6.14
N GLU A 112 -7.91 -14.27 -5.77
CA GLU A 112 -7.48 -15.44 -6.54
C GLU A 112 -7.40 -16.67 -5.65
N GLY A 113 -7.75 -17.83 -6.24
CA GLY A 113 -7.65 -19.14 -5.61
C GLY A 113 -6.62 -20.00 -6.32
N SER A 114 -5.93 -20.84 -5.54
CA SER A 114 -4.99 -21.80 -6.07
C SER A 114 -5.08 -23.14 -5.33
N TYR A 115 -4.82 -24.22 -6.06
CA TYR A 115 -4.73 -25.56 -5.50
C TYR A 115 -3.33 -25.86 -4.96
N ASP A 116 -2.29 -25.36 -5.64
CA ASP A 116 -0.88 -25.66 -5.43
C ASP A 116 -0.06 -24.47 -4.89
N GLY A 117 -0.62 -23.27 -4.90
CA GLY A 117 0.06 -22.03 -4.51
C GLY A 117 0.87 -21.40 -5.65
N GLU A 118 0.88 -22.03 -6.83
CA GLU A 118 1.67 -21.61 -8.00
C GLU A 118 0.76 -21.19 -9.16
N ASN A 119 -0.30 -21.95 -9.41
CA ASN A 119 -1.26 -21.71 -10.47
C ASN A 119 -2.51 -21.04 -9.89
N TRP A 120 -2.70 -19.77 -10.24
CA TRP A 120 -3.75 -18.92 -9.67
C TRP A 120 -4.89 -18.71 -10.66
N ARG A 121 -6.12 -18.73 -10.14
CA ARG A 121 -7.32 -18.39 -10.90
C ARG A 121 -8.04 -17.25 -10.20
N ARG A 122 -8.36 -16.20 -10.95
CA ARG A 122 -9.21 -15.10 -10.49
C ARG A 122 -10.58 -15.65 -10.13
N LEU A 123 -10.96 -15.46 -8.87
CA LEU A 123 -12.26 -15.84 -8.34
C LEU A 123 -13.21 -14.64 -8.37
N ASP A 124 -12.66 -13.46 -8.06
CA ASP A 124 -13.47 -12.28 -7.85
C ASP A 124 -12.65 -10.99 -7.88
N GLU A 125 -13.36 -9.87 -7.80
CA GLU A 125 -12.83 -8.53 -7.63
C GLU A 125 -13.69 -7.74 -6.64
N MET A 126 -13.04 -6.89 -5.86
CA MET A 126 -13.67 -5.98 -4.93
C MET A 126 -13.26 -4.55 -5.25
N SER A 127 -14.21 -3.77 -5.73
CA SER A 127 -14.03 -2.34 -5.99
C SER A 127 -14.49 -1.49 -4.80
N LEU A 128 -13.63 -0.56 -4.37
CA LEU A 128 -13.86 0.36 -3.26
C LEU A 128 -13.91 1.78 -3.81
N PRO A 129 -15.10 2.37 -4.01
CA PRO A 129 -15.20 3.77 -4.42
C PRO A 129 -14.88 4.70 -3.25
N HIS A 130 -14.12 5.76 -3.50
CA HIS A 130 -13.80 6.82 -2.52
C HIS A 130 -15.04 7.62 -2.04
N SER A 131 -16.21 7.41 -2.68
CA SER A 131 -17.41 8.20 -2.37
C SER A 131 -18.00 7.84 -1.00
N SER A 132 -17.93 8.82 -0.08
CA SER A 132 -18.74 8.99 1.15
C SER A 132 -18.40 8.17 2.42
N GLY A 133 -17.12 7.85 2.66
CA GLY A 133 -16.69 7.27 3.95
C GLY A 133 -16.96 5.76 4.09
N ARG A 134 -16.99 5.04 2.96
CA ARG A 134 -17.05 3.58 2.89
C ARG A 134 -15.72 3.03 2.39
N ASP A 135 -14.68 3.27 3.18
CA ASP A 135 -13.28 2.95 2.86
C ASP A 135 -13.00 1.44 2.97
N ASN A 136 -14.01 0.61 3.28
CA ASN A 136 -13.87 -0.82 3.43
C ASN A 136 -14.99 -1.63 2.75
N ARG A 137 -14.65 -2.87 2.43
CA ARG A 137 -15.54 -3.88 1.85
C ARG A 137 -15.26 -5.25 2.46
N HIS A 138 -16.30 -6.07 2.51
CA HIS A 138 -16.25 -7.46 2.96
C HIS A 138 -16.87 -8.37 1.91
N LYS A 139 -16.35 -9.59 1.79
CA LYS A 139 -16.89 -10.64 0.93
C LYS A 139 -16.66 -12.02 1.53
N GLY A 140 -17.74 -12.80 1.63
CA GLY A 140 -17.68 -14.22 1.96
C GLY A 140 -17.54 -15.07 0.69
N LEU A 141 -16.71 -16.12 0.74
CA LEU A 141 -16.45 -17.06 -0.35
C LEU A 141 -16.50 -18.49 0.19
N GLU A 142 -17.25 -19.35 -0.47
CA GLU A 142 -17.24 -20.79 -0.20
C GLU A 142 -16.69 -21.51 -1.43
N ASN A 143 -15.49 -22.10 -1.31
CA ASN A 143 -14.84 -22.81 -2.41
C ASN A 143 -13.82 -23.83 -1.89
N ALA A 144 -13.41 -24.75 -2.76
CA ALA A 144 -12.47 -25.83 -2.43
C ALA A 144 -10.98 -25.46 -2.64
N TYR A 145 -10.65 -24.21 -2.99
CA TYR A 145 -9.25 -23.82 -3.16
C TYR A 145 -8.54 -23.84 -1.80
N ARG A 146 -7.37 -24.50 -1.78
CA ARG A 146 -6.50 -24.58 -0.62
C ARG A 146 -5.89 -23.23 -0.31
N PHE A 147 -5.36 -22.55 -1.32
CA PHE A 147 -4.75 -21.25 -1.18
C PHE A 147 -5.71 -20.17 -1.69
N ILE A 148 -5.74 -19.07 -0.99
CA ILE A 148 -6.39 -17.84 -1.43
C ILE A 148 -5.39 -16.70 -1.30
N ARG A 149 -5.39 -15.79 -2.26
CA ARG A 149 -4.67 -14.52 -2.14
C ARG A 149 -5.57 -13.38 -2.56
N VAL A 150 -5.33 -12.23 -1.95
CA VAL A 150 -5.96 -10.98 -2.33
C VAL A 150 -4.85 -9.98 -2.60
N SER A 151 -4.93 -9.28 -3.71
CA SER A 151 -3.93 -8.30 -4.13
C SER A 151 -4.54 -7.01 -4.64
N THR A 152 -3.80 -5.91 -4.53
CA THR A 152 -4.14 -4.63 -5.15
C THR A 152 -2.87 -3.95 -5.63
N GLU A 153 -2.94 -3.29 -6.78
CA GLU A 153 -1.89 -2.38 -7.26
C GLU A 153 -2.21 -0.91 -6.91
N THR A 154 -3.37 -0.65 -6.29
CA THR A 154 -3.82 0.71 -5.96
C THR A 154 -2.86 1.39 -5.00
N VAL A 155 -2.58 2.64 -5.31
CA VAL A 155 -1.64 3.52 -4.62
C VAL A 155 -2.26 4.13 -3.35
N ALA A 156 -2.24 3.39 -2.26
CA ALA A 156 -2.91 3.82 -1.04
C ALA A 156 -2.37 3.07 0.19
N SER A 157 -2.77 3.55 1.37
CA SER A 157 -2.77 2.71 2.56
C SER A 157 -3.87 1.65 2.42
N ASN A 158 -3.46 0.47 1.96
CA ASN A 158 -4.38 -0.65 1.81
C ASN A 158 -4.24 -1.61 2.99
N GLU A 159 -5.34 -2.19 3.41
CA GLU A 159 -5.39 -3.27 4.40
C GLU A 159 -6.15 -4.45 3.79
N ILE A 160 -5.65 -5.66 4.01
CA ILE A 160 -6.30 -6.90 3.59
C ILE A 160 -6.28 -7.86 4.78
N GLU A 161 -7.45 -8.38 5.13
CA GLU A 161 -7.64 -9.48 6.06
C GLU A 161 -8.33 -10.64 5.34
N ILE A 162 -7.80 -11.85 5.54
CA ILE A 162 -8.39 -13.09 5.06
C ILE A 162 -8.55 -14.03 6.25
N VAL A 163 -9.76 -14.50 6.49
CA VAL A 163 -10.06 -15.50 7.52
C VAL A 163 -10.68 -16.71 6.84
N ALA A 164 -10.27 -17.92 7.20
CA ALA A 164 -10.89 -19.15 6.75
C ALA A 164 -11.23 -20.05 7.92
N GLY A 165 -12.45 -20.58 7.94
CA GLY A 165 -12.96 -21.46 8.98
C GLY A 165 -14.14 -22.30 8.51
N GLY A 166 -14.49 -23.30 9.31
CA GLY A 166 -15.70 -24.10 9.17
C GLY A 166 -16.52 -24.07 10.45
#